data_AF-A0A1F3KJI8-F1
#
_entry.id   AF-A0A1F3KJI8-F1
#
_cell.length_a   1.000
_cell.length_b   1.000
_cell.length_c   1.000
_cell.angle_alpha   90.00
_cell.angle_beta   90.00
_cell.angle_gamma   90.00
#
_symmetry.space_group_name_H-M   'P 1'
#
loop_
_entity.id
_entity.type
_entity.pdbx_description
1 polymer ?
#
loop_
_entity_poly.entity_id
_entity_poly.type
_entity_poly.pdbx_seq_one_letter_code
_entity_poly.pdbx_strand_id
1 'polypeptide(L)'
;MKKAILVAVILVIIGILSYFFYTSYQGKLLRIAELEKTHLNENQQLKKIKAVNDSIMRVNFYMSRFRGLTDAMFYRDSLRIPLKYKVGDNVILKRDSTRAIISDIIIGGSQYDFYVKYRVLNKDRTEEDVIPELVY
;
A
#
# COMPACT_ATOMS: atom_id res chain seq x y z
N MET A 1 -45.20 -60.29 27.41
CA MET A 1 -45.00 -59.68 26.08
C MET A 1 -45.02 -58.15 26.09
N LYS A 2 -46.07 -57.47 26.58
CA LYS A 2 -46.16 -55.99 26.59
C LYS A 2 -44.97 -55.27 27.26
N LYS A 3 -44.44 -55.79 28.39
CA LYS A 3 -43.28 -55.20 29.09
C LYS A 3 -41.96 -55.29 28.29
N ALA A 4 -41.76 -56.37 27.54
CA ALA A 4 -40.55 -56.56 26.72
C ALA A 4 -40.53 -55.59 25.52
N ILE A 5 -41.69 -55.36 24.92
CA ILE A 5 -41.86 -54.36 23.84
C ILE A 5 -41.58 -52.95 24.36
N LEU A 6 -42.03 -52.62 25.58
CA LEU A 6 -41.78 -51.32 26.19
C LEU A 6 -40.28 -51.06 26.44
N VAL A 7 -39.55 -52.06 26.92
CA VAL A 7 -38.10 -51.97 27.15
C VAL A 7 -37.33 -51.80 25.83
N ALA A 8 -37.73 -52.51 24.77
CA ALA A 8 -37.13 -52.37 23.45
C ALA A 8 -37.30 -50.96 22.87
N VAL A 9 -38.49 -50.36 23.03
CA VAL A 9 -38.77 -48.99 22.58
C VAL A 9 -37.91 -47.96 23.34
N ILE A 10 -37.74 -48.13 24.65
CA ILE A 10 -36.90 -47.24 25.46
C ILE A 10 -35.43 -47.29 25.01
N LEU A 11 -34.90 -48.48 24.72
CA LEU A 11 -33.52 -48.63 24.23
C LEU A 11 -33.29 -47.93 22.88
N VAL A 12 -34.27 -48.00 21.97
CA VAL A 12 -34.21 -47.30 20.67
C VAL A 12 -34.20 -45.79 20.88
N ILE A 13 -35.04 -45.25 21.78
CA ILE A 13 -35.09 -43.81 22.07
C ILE A 13 -33.76 -43.33 22.68
N ILE A 14 -33.16 -44.11 23.59
CA ILE A 14 -31.83 -43.80 24.16
C ILE A 14 -30.75 -43.79 23.07
N GLY A 15 -30.79 -44.73 22.13
CA GLY A 15 -29.87 -44.78 20.98
C GLY A 15 -29.99 -43.55 20.08
N ILE A 16 -31.22 -43.10 19.79
CA ILE A 16 -31.47 -41.90 18.97
C ILE A 16 -30.98 -40.63 19.70
N LEU A 17 -31.29 -40.50 21.00
CA LEU A 17 -30.85 -39.35 21.80
C LEU A 17 -29.33 -39.28 21.88
N SER A 18 -28.65 -40.39 22.16
CA SER A 18 -27.19 -40.43 22.25
C SER A 18 -26.52 -40.08 20.92
N TYR A 19 -27.06 -40.53 19.78
CA TYR A 19 -26.60 -40.12 18.46
C TYR A 19 -26.79 -38.61 18.21
N PHE A 20 -27.94 -38.04 18.59
CA PHE A 20 -28.21 -36.61 18.44
C PHE A 20 -27.29 -35.74 19.31
N PHE A 21 -26.99 -36.18 20.53
CA PHE A 21 -26.03 -35.50 21.40
C PHE A 21 -24.60 -35.57 20.84
N TYR A 22 -24.19 -36.73 20.32
CA TYR A 22 -22.87 -36.89 19.73
C TYR A 22 -22.67 -36.00 18.50
N THR A 23 -23.64 -35.99 17.58
CA THR A 23 -23.60 -35.14 16.38
C THR A 23 -23.60 -33.65 16.72
N SER A 24 -24.42 -33.22 17.69
CA SER A 24 -24.42 -31.84 18.17
C SER A 24 -23.08 -31.45 18.83
N TYR A 25 -22.47 -32.34 19.60
CA TYR A 25 -21.19 -32.10 20.24
C TYR A 25 -20.05 -31.94 19.22
N GLN A 26 -19.98 -32.82 18.22
CA GLN A 26 -19.00 -32.71 17.14
C GLN A 26 -19.16 -31.41 16.34
N GLY A 27 -20.39 -31.00 16.04
CA GLY A 27 -20.66 -29.73 15.37
C GLY A 27 -20.18 -28.51 16.16
N LYS A 28 -20.28 -28.54 17.50
CA LYS A 28 -19.76 -27.47 18.36
C LYS A 28 -18.24 -27.44 18.39
N LEU A 29 -17.58 -28.60 18.45
CA LEU A 29 -16.11 -28.68 18.40
C LEU A 29 -15.55 -28.13 17.10
N LEU A 30 -16.17 -28.45 15.96
CA LEU A 30 -15.77 -27.90 14.66
C LEU A 30 -15.92 -26.38 14.61
N ARG A 31 -17.03 -25.83 15.14
CA ARG A 31 -17.23 -24.38 15.22
C ARG A 31 -16.21 -23.70 16.12
N ILE A 32 -15.85 -24.30 17.25
CA ILE A 32 -14.81 -23.75 18.14
C ILE A 32 -13.48 -23.71 17.41
N ALA A 33 -13.10 -24.78 16.72
CA ALA A 33 -11.86 -24.83 15.94
C ALA A 33 -11.85 -23.80 14.80
N GLU A 34 -12.98 -23.58 14.13
CA GLU A 34 -13.13 -22.57 13.10
C GLU A 34 -13.00 -21.15 13.67
N LEU A 35 -13.66 -20.86 14.80
CA LEU A 35 -13.55 -19.58 15.50
C LEU A 35 -12.12 -19.31 15.96
N GLU A 36 -11.42 -20.29 16.53
CA GLU A 36 -10.02 -20.18 16.92
C GLU A 36 -9.13 -19.83 15.73
N LYS A 37 -9.33 -20.50 14.59
CA LYS A 37 -8.59 -20.22 13.35
C LYS A 37 -8.86 -18.79 12.84
N THR A 38 -10.11 -18.34 12.94
CA THR A 38 -10.53 -17.00 12.51
C THR A 38 -9.88 -15.93 13.38
N HIS A 39 -9.96 -16.07 14.70
CA HIS A 39 -9.30 -15.18 15.66
C HIS A 39 -7.78 -15.16 15.51
N LEU A 40 -7.16 -16.31 15.21
CA LEU A 40 -5.72 -16.36 14.95
C LEU A 40 -5.36 -15.52 13.71
N ASN A 41 -6.14 -15.64 12.63
CA ASN A 41 -5.92 -14.89 11.40
C ASN A 41 -6.13 -13.38 11.62
N GLU A 42 -7.21 -12.99 12.30
CA GLU A 42 -7.46 -11.59 12.69
C GLU A 42 -6.30 -11.01 13.49
N ASN A 43 -5.81 -11.74 14.50
CA ASN A 43 -4.66 -11.32 15.30
C ASN A 43 -3.38 -11.19 14.46
N GLN A 44 -3.15 -12.08 13.49
CA GLN A 44 -2.02 -11.97 12.58
C GLN A 44 -2.15 -10.73 11.68
N GLN A 45 -3.34 -10.42 11.18
CA GLN A 45 -3.59 -9.21 10.40
C GLN A 45 -3.35 -7.96 11.24
N LEU A 46 -3.87 -7.91 12.47
CA LEU A 46 -3.66 -6.80 13.39
C LEU A 46 -2.18 -6.58 13.71
N LYS A 47 -1.42 -7.66 13.91
CA LYS A 47 0.04 -7.58 14.11
C LYS A 47 0.75 -6.97 12.89
N LYS A 48 0.37 -7.37 11.67
CA LYS A 48 0.93 -6.80 10.43
C LYS A 48 0.63 -5.30 10.32
N ILE A 49 -0.62 -4.90 10.55
CA ILE A 49 -1.04 -3.49 10.52
C ILE A 49 -0.25 -2.68 11.56
N LYS A 50 -0.13 -3.20 12.78
CA LYS A 50 0.63 -2.53 13.84
C LYS A 50 2.10 -2.35 13.46
N ALA A 51 2.74 -3.37 12.90
CA ALA A 51 4.14 -3.27 12.46
C ALA A 51 4.34 -2.21 11.36
N VAL A 52 3.39 -2.09 10.42
CA VAL A 52 3.41 -1.03 9.40
C VAL A 52 3.25 0.34 10.05
N ASN A 53 2.27 0.51 10.95
CA ASN A 53 2.05 1.77 11.66
C ASN A 53 3.28 2.21 12.47
N ASP A 54 3.91 1.29 13.21
CA ASP A 54 5.13 1.58 13.98
C ASP A 54 6.29 2.01 13.07
N SER A 55 6.39 1.41 11.88
CA SER A 55 7.40 1.76 10.88
C SER A 55 7.17 3.16 10.32
N ILE A 56 5.93 3.49 9.95
CA ILE A 56 5.54 4.83 9.48
C ILE A 56 5.80 5.86 10.59
N MET A 57 5.41 5.56 11.83
CA MET A 57 5.62 6.46 12.96
C MET A 57 7.10 6.75 13.20
N ARG A 58 7.96 5.74 13.09
CA ARG A 58 9.42 5.90 13.20
C ARG A 58 10.00 6.75 12.08
N VAL A 59 9.57 6.52 10.84
CA VAL A 59 10.01 7.33 9.68
C VAL A 59 9.55 8.77 9.85
N ASN A 60 8.29 9.00 10.21
CA ASN A 60 7.76 10.35 10.45
C ASN A 60 8.49 11.06 11.59
N PHE A 61 8.79 10.35 12.68
CA PHE A 61 9.59 10.92 13.77
C PHE A 61 10.97 11.36 13.28
N TYR A 62 11.66 10.52 12.50
CA TYR A 62 12.96 10.88 11.92
C TYR A 62 12.86 12.06 10.95
N MET A 63 11.89 12.05 10.04
CA MET A 63 11.67 13.12 9.05
C MET A 63 11.24 14.44 9.68
N SER A 64 10.56 14.40 10.82
CA SER A 64 10.14 15.60 11.57
C SER A 64 11.32 16.43 12.07
N ARG A 65 12.46 15.79 12.35
CA ARG A 65 13.71 16.47 12.72
C ARG A 65 14.23 17.37 11.60
N PHE A 66 13.95 17.02 10.34
CA PHE A 66 14.39 17.73 9.15
C PHE A 66 13.23 18.39 8.41
N ARG A 67 12.21 18.84 9.14
CA ARG A 67 10.95 19.33 8.58
C ARG A 67 11.11 20.28 7.40
N GLY A 68 12.00 21.28 7.49
CA GLY A 68 12.24 22.21 6.38
C GLY A 68 12.77 21.55 5.09
N LEU A 69 13.67 20.57 5.21
CA LEU A 69 14.17 19.82 4.06
C LEU A 69 13.09 18.87 3.51
N THR A 70 12.38 18.18 4.41
CA THR A 70 11.28 17.28 4.05
C THR A 70 10.17 18.03 3.31
N ASP A 71 9.76 19.20 3.81
CA ASP A 71 8.74 20.05 3.20
C ASP A 71 9.21 20.57 1.83
N ALA A 72 10.48 20.98 1.71
CA ALA A 72 11.07 21.37 0.42
C ALA A 72 11.12 20.21 -0.59
N MET A 73 11.41 18.99 -0.14
CA MET A 73 11.40 17.79 -0.99
C MET A 73 9.99 17.47 -1.47
N PHE A 74 9.00 17.47 -0.58
CA PHE A 74 7.60 17.26 -0.95
C PHE A 74 7.11 18.33 -1.93
N TYR A 75 7.45 19.59 -1.69
CA TYR A 75 7.09 20.68 -2.58
C TYR A 75 7.73 20.50 -3.96
N ARG A 76 9.05 20.25 -4.03
CA ARG A 76 9.77 19.94 -5.27
C ARG A 76 9.11 18.78 -6.03
N ASP A 77 8.81 17.69 -5.33
CA ASP A 77 8.25 16.49 -5.96
C ASP A 77 6.82 16.75 -6.46
N SER A 78 6.00 17.51 -5.71
CA SER A 78 4.66 17.92 -6.14
C SER A 78 4.68 18.76 -7.42
N LEU A 79 5.65 19.66 -7.55
CA LEU A 79 5.85 20.49 -8.74
C LEU A 79 6.36 19.66 -9.94
N ARG A 80 7.03 18.53 -9.69
CA ARG A 80 7.48 17.62 -10.76
C ARG A 80 6.36 16.75 -11.34
N ILE A 81 5.28 16.48 -10.59
CA ILE A 81 4.16 15.63 -11.05
C ILE A 81 3.53 16.14 -12.36
N PRO A 82 3.10 17.41 -12.47
CA PRO A 82 2.41 17.91 -13.67
C PRO A 82 3.33 18.15 -14.88
N LEU A 83 4.65 18.10 -14.71
CA LEU A 83 5.59 18.33 -15.81
C LEU A 83 5.48 17.24 -16.87
N LYS A 84 5.36 17.65 -18.15
CA LYS A 84 5.18 16.76 -19.30
C LYS A 84 6.36 15.80 -19.48
N TYR A 85 7.58 16.30 -19.30
CA TYR A 85 8.80 15.53 -19.47
C TYR A 85 9.52 15.33 -18.13
N LYS A 86 10.15 14.17 -17.97
CA LYS A 86 10.89 13.73 -16.79
C LYS A 86 12.39 13.66 -17.08
N VAL A 87 13.17 13.54 -16.01
CA VAL A 87 14.62 13.31 -16.10
C VAL A 87 14.88 11.99 -16.84
N GLY A 88 15.75 12.03 -17.85
CA GLY A 88 16.08 10.91 -18.72
C GLY A 88 15.33 10.90 -20.05
N ASP A 89 14.31 11.75 -20.22
CA ASP A 89 13.54 11.79 -21.47
C ASP A 89 14.35 12.43 -22.61
N ASN A 90 14.23 11.84 -23.81
CA ASN A 90 14.71 12.45 -25.05
C ASN A 90 13.69 13.46 -25.55
N VAL A 91 14.11 14.70 -25.71
CA VAL A 91 13.27 15.83 -26.09
C VAL A 91 13.86 16.61 -27.26
N ILE A 92 13.05 17.44 -27.90
CA ILE A 92 13.46 18.32 -28.98
C ILE A 92 13.37 19.77 -28.53
N LEU A 93 14.46 20.52 -28.67
CA LEU A 93 14.49 21.95 -28.34
C LEU A 93 13.79 22.77 -29.43
N LYS A 94 12.91 23.68 -29.03
CA LYS A 94 12.11 24.49 -29.97
C LYS A 94 12.94 25.49 -30.78
N ARG A 95 14.05 25.95 -30.23
CA ARG A 95 14.91 26.99 -30.82
C ARG A 95 15.51 26.54 -32.16
N ASP A 96 16.03 25.31 -32.19
CA ASP A 96 16.89 24.80 -33.26
C ASP A 96 16.51 23.37 -33.69
N SER A 97 15.44 22.80 -33.13
CA SER A 97 14.99 21.42 -33.37
C SER A 97 16.05 20.36 -33.05
N THR A 98 17.01 20.69 -32.19
CA THR A 98 18.05 19.75 -31.75
C THR A 98 17.48 18.75 -30.74
N ARG A 99 18.02 17.53 -30.77
CA ARG A 99 17.67 16.50 -29.78
C ARG A 99 18.56 16.66 -28.55
N ALA A 100 17.93 16.65 -27.38
CA ALA A 100 18.61 16.73 -26.10
C ALA A 100 17.97 15.74 -25.10
N ILE A 101 18.68 15.43 -24.03
CA ILE A 101 18.17 14.59 -22.94
C ILE A 101 17.96 15.48 -21.72
N ILE A 102 16.82 15.38 -21.04
CA ILE A 102 16.64 16.08 -19.77
C ILE A 102 17.54 15.43 -18.72
N SER A 103 18.58 16.12 -18.27
CA SER A 103 19.50 15.62 -17.25
C SER A 103 19.05 15.96 -15.82
N ASP A 104 18.37 17.09 -15.62
CA ASP A 104 17.76 17.44 -14.34
C ASP A 104 16.58 18.41 -14.52
N ILE A 105 15.77 18.54 -13.46
CA ILE A 105 14.67 19.51 -13.35
C ILE A 105 14.98 20.42 -12.17
N ILE A 106 15.35 21.66 -12.49
CA ILE A 106 15.66 22.69 -11.51
C ILE A 106 14.36 23.39 -11.14
N ILE A 107 14.02 23.36 -9.86
CA ILE A 107 12.85 24.02 -9.32
C ILE A 107 13.33 24.93 -8.20
N GLY A 108 13.05 26.22 -8.33
CA GLY A 108 13.42 27.22 -7.34
C GLY A 108 12.29 28.22 -7.11
N GLY A 109 12.44 29.02 -6.05
CA GLY A 109 11.45 30.02 -5.65
C GLY A 109 10.70 29.63 -4.37
N SER A 110 9.56 30.31 -4.15
CA SER A 110 8.70 30.13 -2.99
C SER A 110 7.41 29.37 -3.36
N GLN A 111 6.53 29.14 -2.37
CA GLN A 111 5.22 28.52 -2.59
C GLN A 111 4.33 29.31 -3.58
N TYR A 112 4.49 30.63 -3.65
CA TYR A 112 3.62 31.52 -4.42
C TYR A 112 4.23 31.98 -5.74
N ASP A 113 5.55 31.90 -5.85
CA ASP A 113 6.29 32.32 -7.04
C ASP A 113 7.48 31.38 -7.23
N PHE A 114 7.36 30.46 -8.18
CA PHE A 114 8.36 29.45 -8.48
C PHE A 114 8.68 29.43 -9.96
N TYR A 115 9.90 29.02 -10.27
CA TYR A 115 10.34 28.77 -11.63
C TYR A 115 10.74 27.31 -11.79
N VAL A 116 10.50 26.78 -12.99
CA VAL A 116 10.94 25.46 -13.41
C VAL A 116 11.85 25.63 -14.62
N LYS A 117 12.99 24.95 -14.61
CA LYS A 117 13.88 24.83 -15.77
C LYS A 117 14.25 23.37 -15.96
N TYR A 118 14.31 22.94 -17.21
CA TYR A 118 14.96 21.70 -17.59
C TYR A 118 16.43 21.97 -17.81
N ARG A 119 17.29 21.20 -17.16
CA ARG A 119 18.67 21.08 -17.60
C ARG A 119 18.71 20.01 -18.68
N VAL A 120 19.19 20.38 -19.85
CA VAL A 120 19.25 19.48 -21.00
C VAL A 120 20.71 19.20 -21.36
N LEU A 121 21.00 17.94 -21.65
CA LEU A 121 22.26 17.46 -22.16
C LEU A 121 22.17 17.34 -23.68
N ASN A 122 22.92 18.19 -24.37
CA ASN A 122 23.02 18.20 -25.82
C ASN A 122 23.96 17.08 -26.31
N LYS A 123 23.89 16.78 -27.62
CA LYS A 123 24.70 15.72 -28.24
C LYS A 123 26.22 15.94 -28.10
N ASP A 124 26.63 17.20 -28.01
CA ASP A 124 28.02 17.63 -27.81
C ASP A 124 28.47 17.56 -26.34
N ARG A 125 27.63 17.01 -25.45
CA ARG A 125 27.82 16.92 -24.00
C ARG A 125 27.82 18.26 -23.28
N THR A 126 27.34 19.32 -23.92
CA THR A 126 27.08 20.59 -23.22
C THR A 126 25.76 20.51 -22.47
N GLU A 127 25.72 21.16 -21.31
CA GLU A 127 24.49 21.32 -20.54
C GLU A 127 23.99 22.76 -20.66
N GLU A 128 22.71 22.93 -20.94
CA GLU A 128 22.05 24.24 -20.89
C GLU A 128 20.73 24.16 -20.10
N ASP A 129 20.37 25.26 -19.46
CA ASP A 129 19.12 25.38 -18.71
C ASP A 129 18.06 26.05 -19.61
N VAL A 130 16.98 25.33 -19.90
CA VAL A 130 15.87 25.79 -20.75
C VAL A 130 14.55 25.81 -19.99
N ILE A 131 13.67 26.76 -20.33
CA ILE A 131 12.31 26.79 -19.77
C ILE A 131 11.46 25.67 -20.40
N PRO A 132 10.50 25.07 -19.66
CA PRO A 132 9.68 23.97 -20.14
C PRO A 132 8.95 24.24 -21.46
N GLU A 133 8.57 25.48 -21.72
CA GLU A 133 7.89 25.93 -22.93
C GLU A 133 8.78 25.83 -24.17
N LEU A 134 10.10 25.68 -24.03
CA LEU A 134 11.06 25.53 -25.13
C LEU A 134 11.40 24.07 -25.44
N VAL A 135 10.59 23.13 -24.95
CA VAL A 135 10.80 21.69 -25.15
C VAL A 135 9.58 21.01 -25.80
N TYR A 136 9.82 20.11 -26.77
CA TYR A 136 8.84 19.23 -27.44
C TYR A 136 9.14 17.74 -27.21
#